data_AF-A0A813CK95-F1
#
_entry.id   AF-A0A813CK95-F1
#
_cell.length_a   1.000
_cell.length_b   1.000
_cell.length_c   1.000
_cell.angle_alpha   90.00
_cell.angle_beta   90.00
_cell.angle_gamma   90.00
#
_symmetry.space_group_name_H-M   'P 1'
#
loop_
_entity.id
_entity.type
_entity.pdbx_description
1 polymer ?
#
loop_
_entity_poly.entity_id
_entity_poly.type
_entity_poly.pdbx_seq_one_letter_code
_entity_poly.pdbx_strand_id
1 'polypeptide(L)'
;MLGALDNLGDITTLGNKMAQFPLDPPLSKMLIVGEELGCSEEIMTVVSMLSVPSIFFRPKDRADESDAAREKFFVPESDHLTFLNVYQQWAHNGYSARWCGDHFVHQKSLKKVREVRGQLEEIMQQQRLQVNSIGTDWDVVRKAICAGYFHNASKLRGIGEYVNLRSRIPANLHPTSSLYGLGYTPDYVVYHEVMYTVKEYMQTVTAVDPYWLAELGPMFFSVKESSSDFHAKQRQEQEARRQMEYEQKLRDDLERQAKQEEAEALVRSGGQVVEVGKKRAPRDNLRKLKSSDATEQEERPRGKKASGPSAVGNDSDSDSAAAKRRRAAGRKPRVRSAWAAAG
;
A
#
# COMPACT_ATOMS: atom_id res chain seq x y z
N MET A 1 -7.25 -16.92 -3.84
CA MET A 1 -6.74 -16.16 -2.67
C MET A 1 -5.41 -15.46 -2.93
N LEU A 2 -4.29 -16.17 -3.13
CA LEU A 2 -2.98 -15.52 -3.37
C LEU A 2 -2.84 -14.86 -4.76
N GLY A 3 -3.72 -15.22 -5.70
CA GLY A 3 -3.67 -14.84 -7.13
C GLY A 3 -3.42 -16.01 -8.08
N ALA A 4 -3.14 -17.21 -7.53
CA ALA A 4 -2.83 -18.43 -8.30
C ALA A 4 -4.02 -19.04 -9.08
N LEU A 5 -5.25 -18.84 -8.60
CA LEU A 5 -6.49 -19.23 -9.26
C LEU A 5 -7.34 -17.97 -9.49
N ASP A 6 -8.11 -17.98 -10.58
CA ASP A 6 -9.02 -16.90 -10.96
C ASP A 6 -10.39 -16.99 -10.23
N ASN A 7 -11.42 -16.33 -10.76
CA ASN A 7 -12.78 -16.35 -10.20
C ASN A 7 -13.63 -17.55 -10.65
N LEU A 8 -13.22 -18.29 -11.68
CA LEU A 8 -13.88 -19.49 -12.19
C LEU A 8 -13.27 -20.76 -11.59
N GLY A 9 -12.02 -20.69 -11.14
CA GLY A 9 -11.23 -21.78 -10.56
C GLY A 9 -10.02 -22.19 -11.42
N ASP A 10 -9.81 -21.53 -12.56
CA ASP A 10 -8.73 -21.83 -13.49
C ASP A 10 -7.39 -21.27 -13.01
N ILE A 11 -6.30 -21.95 -13.40
CA ILE A 11 -4.94 -21.61 -12.99
C ILE A 11 -4.39 -20.40 -13.76
N THR A 12 -4.05 -19.33 -13.04
CA THR A 12 -3.55 -18.09 -13.64
C THR A 12 -2.10 -18.22 -14.11
N THR A 13 -1.59 -17.23 -14.87
CA THR A 13 -0.15 -17.15 -15.20
C THR A 13 0.73 -17.12 -13.95
N LEU A 14 0.32 -16.40 -12.91
CA LEU A 14 0.95 -16.41 -11.59
C LEU A 14 0.88 -17.80 -10.95
N GLY A 15 -0.27 -18.48 -11.00
CA GLY A 15 -0.43 -19.84 -10.49
C GLY A 15 0.49 -20.85 -11.19
N ASN A 16 0.62 -20.76 -12.52
CA ASN A 16 1.51 -21.59 -13.31
C ASN A 16 2.99 -21.37 -12.96
N LYS A 17 3.44 -20.11 -12.77
CA LYS A 17 4.78 -19.80 -12.23
C LYS A 17 4.95 -20.41 -10.82
N MET A 18 3.99 -20.17 -9.92
CA MET A 18 4.04 -20.63 -8.53
C MET A 18 4.15 -22.16 -8.41
N ALA A 19 3.49 -22.91 -9.29
CA ALA A 19 3.47 -24.37 -9.29
C ALA A 19 4.79 -25.04 -9.70
N GLN A 20 5.75 -24.29 -10.29
CA GLN A 20 7.09 -24.82 -10.62
C GLN A 20 8.04 -24.86 -9.41
N PHE A 21 7.72 -24.13 -8.33
CA PHE A 21 8.57 -24.07 -7.15
C PHE A 21 8.19 -25.14 -6.11
N PRO A 22 9.14 -25.91 -5.56
CA PRO A 22 8.90 -26.90 -4.50
C PRO A 22 8.79 -26.20 -3.12
N LEU A 23 7.87 -25.23 -3.01
CA LEU A 23 7.71 -24.33 -1.89
C LEU A 23 6.23 -24.11 -1.55
N ASP A 24 5.95 -23.68 -0.32
CA ASP A 24 4.61 -23.26 0.07
C ASP A 24 4.14 -22.04 -0.76
N PRO A 25 2.86 -21.97 -1.17
CA PRO A 25 2.34 -20.91 -2.04
C PRO A 25 2.67 -19.45 -1.63
N PRO A 26 2.73 -19.06 -0.34
CA PRO A 26 3.19 -17.72 0.05
C PRO A 26 4.65 -17.43 -0.36
N LEU A 27 5.54 -18.42 -0.20
CA LEU A 27 6.96 -18.31 -0.53
C LEU A 27 7.17 -18.26 -2.04
N SER A 28 6.48 -19.13 -2.79
CA SER A 28 6.51 -19.10 -4.27
C SER A 28 6.02 -17.74 -4.81
N LYS A 29 4.98 -17.15 -4.20
CA LYS A 29 4.53 -15.80 -4.57
C LYS A 29 5.56 -14.72 -4.23
N MET A 30 6.24 -14.81 -3.08
CA MET A 30 7.31 -13.86 -2.73
C MET A 30 8.41 -13.83 -3.78
N LEU A 31 8.90 -15.00 -4.24
CA LEU A 31 9.94 -15.06 -5.28
C LEU A 31 9.52 -14.34 -6.58
N ILE A 32 8.28 -14.56 -7.02
CA ILE A 32 7.77 -14.00 -8.27
C ILE A 32 7.54 -12.50 -8.16
N VAL A 33 6.94 -12.02 -7.06
CA VAL A 33 6.76 -10.56 -6.85
C VAL A 33 8.09 -9.88 -6.52
N GLY A 34 9.05 -10.61 -5.94
CA GLY A 34 10.43 -10.14 -5.76
C GLY A 34 11.15 -9.89 -7.09
N GLU A 35 10.90 -10.73 -8.11
CA GLU A 35 11.38 -10.49 -9.48
C GLU A 35 10.71 -9.25 -10.10
N GLU A 36 9.38 -9.15 -10.01
CA GLU A 36 8.59 -8.00 -10.51
C GLU A 36 9.01 -6.67 -9.85
N LEU A 37 9.55 -6.72 -8.64
CA LEU A 37 10.08 -5.59 -7.87
C LEU A 37 11.61 -5.44 -7.93
N GLY A 38 12.33 -6.31 -8.64
CA GLY A 38 13.80 -6.23 -8.80
C GLY A 38 14.64 -6.56 -7.55
N CYS A 39 14.07 -7.26 -6.56
CA CYS A 39 14.70 -7.66 -5.29
C CYS A 39 14.75 -9.19 -5.11
N SER A 40 14.83 -9.91 -6.23
CA SER A 40 14.76 -11.37 -6.27
C SER A 40 15.93 -12.06 -5.57
N GLU A 41 17.14 -11.47 -5.52
CA GLU A 41 18.26 -12.04 -4.77
C GLU A 41 18.04 -11.98 -3.24
N GLU A 42 17.57 -10.84 -2.72
CA GLU A 42 17.25 -10.68 -1.30
C GLU A 42 16.14 -11.65 -0.90
N ILE A 43 15.06 -11.69 -1.69
CA ILE A 43 13.90 -12.53 -1.40
C ILE A 43 14.20 -14.02 -1.55
N MET A 44 14.99 -14.43 -2.55
CA MET A 44 15.45 -15.83 -2.67
C MET A 44 16.28 -16.25 -1.46
N THR A 45 17.10 -15.35 -0.92
CA THR A 45 17.86 -15.59 0.31
C THR A 45 16.95 -15.70 1.54
N VAL A 46 15.98 -14.80 1.71
CA VAL A 46 14.98 -14.85 2.79
C VAL A 46 14.14 -16.13 2.73
N VAL A 47 13.61 -16.49 1.55
CA VAL A 47 12.82 -17.72 1.35
C VAL A 47 13.66 -18.97 1.67
N SER A 48 14.94 -18.99 1.29
CA SER A 48 15.84 -20.11 1.62
C SER A 48 16.11 -20.23 3.12
N MET A 49 16.13 -19.11 3.86
CA MET A 49 16.26 -19.09 5.32
C MET A 49 14.98 -19.55 6.04
N LEU A 50 13.80 -19.28 5.46
CA LEU A 50 12.51 -19.78 5.97
C LEU A 50 12.30 -21.28 5.68
N SER A 51 12.87 -21.80 4.59
CA SER A 51 12.73 -23.20 4.16
C SER A 51 13.61 -24.19 4.95
N VAL A 52 14.25 -23.75 6.04
CA VAL A 52 15.06 -24.61 6.93
C VAL A 52 14.63 -24.46 8.40
N PRO A 53 14.84 -25.48 9.24
CA PRO A 53 14.69 -25.34 10.69
C PRO A 53 15.62 -24.25 11.26
N SER A 54 15.16 -23.58 12.33
CA SER A 54 15.83 -22.46 13.01
C SER A 54 17.35 -22.50 12.93
N ILE A 55 17.91 -21.49 12.27
CA ILE A 55 19.36 -21.30 12.15
C ILE A 55 20.03 -20.93 13.48
N PHE A 56 19.32 -20.25 14.40
CA PHE A 56 19.85 -19.89 15.72
C PHE A 56 19.73 -21.03 16.72
N PHE A 57 20.73 -21.20 17.60
CA PHE A 57 20.68 -22.14 18.72
C PHE A 57 21.04 -21.47 20.04
N ARG A 58 20.28 -21.75 21.11
CA ARG A 58 20.41 -21.10 22.41
C ARG A 58 20.77 -22.12 23.50
N PRO A 59 22.06 -22.35 23.82
CA PRO A 59 22.47 -23.25 24.90
C PRO A 59 21.94 -22.76 26.24
N LYS A 60 21.52 -23.66 27.12
CA LYS A 60 20.99 -23.28 28.45
C LYS A 60 22.06 -22.58 29.31
N ASP A 61 23.30 -23.03 29.21
CA ASP A 61 24.42 -22.58 30.04
C ASP A 61 25.12 -21.31 29.50
N ARG A 62 24.79 -20.91 28.27
CA ARG A 62 25.32 -19.72 27.56
C ARG A 62 24.18 -18.95 26.89
N ALA A 63 23.05 -18.87 27.57
CA ALA A 63 21.81 -18.28 27.06
C ALA A 63 21.99 -16.79 26.72
N ASP A 64 22.52 -16.02 27.67
CA ASP A 64 22.65 -14.57 27.56
C ASP A 64 23.70 -14.17 26.51
N GLU A 65 24.79 -14.95 26.38
CA GLU A 65 25.77 -14.81 25.30
C GLU A 65 25.14 -15.07 23.92
N SER A 66 24.26 -16.07 23.82
CA SER A 66 23.57 -16.43 22.59
C SER A 66 22.57 -15.36 22.16
N ASP A 67 21.86 -14.75 23.12
CA ASP A 67 20.91 -13.68 22.82
C ASP A 67 21.66 -12.39 22.46
N ALA A 68 22.70 -12.01 23.20
CA ALA A 68 23.56 -10.86 22.88
C ALA A 68 24.38 -11.04 21.58
N ALA A 69 24.57 -12.28 21.11
CA ALA A 69 25.09 -12.55 19.77
C ALA A 69 24.00 -12.38 18.70
N ARG A 70 22.78 -12.85 18.97
CA ARG A 70 21.61 -12.72 18.08
C ARG A 70 21.19 -11.26 17.86
N GLU A 71 21.18 -10.45 18.91
CA GLU A 71 20.81 -9.02 18.87
C GLU A 71 21.65 -8.22 17.86
N LYS A 72 22.93 -8.57 17.68
CA LYS A 72 23.84 -7.90 16.71
C LYS A 72 23.42 -8.08 15.25
N PHE A 73 22.54 -9.04 14.96
CA PHE A 73 21.97 -9.26 13.63
C PHE A 73 20.61 -8.59 13.43
N PHE A 74 19.98 -8.08 14.50
CA PHE A 74 18.63 -7.53 14.42
C PHE A 74 18.60 -6.32 13.49
N VAL A 75 17.94 -6.51 12.35
CA VAL A 75 17.45 -5.41 11.54
C VAL A 75 16.18 -4.91 12.23
N PRO A 76 16.15 -3.64 12.69
CA PRO A 76 14.91 -3.09 13.23
C PRO A 76 13.81 -3.20 12.16
N GLU A 77 12.56 -3.28 12.59
CA GLU A 77 11.39 -3.43 11.71
C GLU A 77 11.23 -4.80 11.02
N SER A 78 12.22 -5.70 11.00
CA SER A 78 12.06 -7.01 10.31
C SER A 78 12.96 -8.18 10.77
N ASP A 79 12.31 -9.28 11.19
CA ASP A 79 12.95 -10.59 11.34
C ASP A 79 13.36 -11.22 10.01
N HIS A 80 12.62 -10.95 8.93
CA HIS A 80 12.95 -11.47 7.60
C HIS A 80 14.26 -10.86 7.09
N LEU A 81 14.46 -9.55 7.28
CA LEU A 81 15.74 -8.89 6.97
C LEU A 81 16.85 -9.27 7.97
N THR A 82 16.51 -9.59 9.22
CA THR A 82 17.45 -10.18 10.18
C THR A 82 18.04 -11.50 9.65
N PHE A 83 17.22 -12.37 9.02
CA PHE A 83 17.74 -13.57 8.35
C PHE A 83 18.64 -13.25 7.15
N LEU A 84 18.27 -12.27 6.32
CA LEU A 84 19.11 -11.81 5.21
C LEU A 84 20.49 -11.32 5.69
N ASN A 85 20.51 -10.50 6.75
CA ASN A 85 21.72 -9.99 7.39
C ASN A 85 22.64 -11.11 7.90
N VAL A 86 22.09 -12.13 8.59
CA VAL A 86 22.88 -13.30 9.03
C VAL A 86 23.52 -14.03 7.85
N TYR A 87 22.77 -14.25 6.76
CA TYR A 87 23.30 -14.94 5.58
C TYR A 87 24.39 -14.11 4.88
N GLN A 88 24.16 -12.80 4.69
CA GLN A 88 25.14 -11.89 4.09
C GLN A 88 26.43 -11.81 4.91
N GLN A 89 26.34 -11.68 6.24
CA GLN A 89 27.53 -11.68 7.10
C GLN A 89 28.26 -13.04 7.08
N TRP A 90 27.55 -14.17 7.04
CA TRP A 90 28.16 -15.50 6.92
C TRP A 90 28.91 -15.68 5.59
N ALA A 91 28.31 -15.21 4.49
CA ALA A 91 28.93 -15.23 3.16
C ALA A 91 30.17 -14.33 3.09
N HIS A 92 30.10 -13.11 3.65
CA HIS A 92 31.23 -12.19 3.75
C HIS A 92 32.38 -12.78 4.60
N ASN A 93 32.05 -13.52 5.67
CA ASN A 93 33.01 -14.27 6.49
C ASN A 93 33.41 -15.64 5.87
N GLY A 94 33.37 -15.75 4.53
CA GLY A 94 33.89 -16.90 3.78
C GLY A 94 33.18 -18.22 4.08
N TYR A 95 31.91 -18.18 4.51
CA TYR A 95 31.14 -19.35 4.94
C TYR A 95 31.75 -20.12 6.14
N SER A 96 32.56 -19.43 6.95
CA SER A 96 33.38 -19.99 8.03
C SER A 96 32.58 -20.80 9.07
N ALA A 97 33.08 -22.00 9.40
CA ALA A 97 32.55 -22.83 10.47
C ALA A 97 32.74 -22.19 11.85
N ARG A 98 33.86 -21.49 12.05
CA ARG A 98 34.20 -20.82 13.30
C ARG A 98 33.26 -19.64 13.56
N TRP A 99 33.01 -18.83 12.53
CA TRP A 99 32.08 -17.70 12.62
C TRP A 99 30.68 -18.14 13.08
N CYS A 100 30.16 -19.26 12.56
CA CYS A 100 28.91 -19.86 13.02
C CYS A 100 28.92 -20.20 14.53
N GLY A 101 30.02 -20.77 15.03
CA GLY A 101 30.18 -21.11 16.44
C GLY A 101 30.27 -19.88 17.35
N ASP A 102 31.05 -18.88 16.93
CA ASP A 102 31.25 -17.62 17.66
C ASP A 102 29.95 -16.77 17.73
N HIS A 103 29.00 -16.97 16.80
CA HIS A 103 27.72 -16.24 16.70
C HIS A 103 26.47 -17.08 17.01
N PHE A 104 26.62 -18.29 17.57
CA PHE A 104 25.51 -19.17 17.95
C PHE A 104 24.54 -19.54 16.80
N VAL A 105 25.09 -19.74 15.60
CA VAL A 105 24.33 -20.15 14.39
C VAL A 105 24.70 -21.58 13.97
N HIS A 106 23.72 -22.38 13.58
CA HIS A 106 23.91 -23.75 13.10
C HIS A 106 24.52 -23.77 11.69
N GLN A 107 25.82 -24.07 11.58
CA GLN A 107 26.50 -24.22 10.28
C GLN A 107 25.84 -25.27 9.37
N LYS A 108 25.26 -26.34 9.94
CA LYS A 108 24.51 -27.35 9.16
C LYS A 108 23.27 -26.75 8.49
N SER A 109 22.49 -25.96 9.24
CA SER A 109 21.31 -25.26 8.69
C SER A 109 21.72 -24.25 7.63
N LEU A 110 22.74 -23.42 7.88
CA LEU A 110 23.23 -22.43 6.91
C LEU A 110 23.78 -23.06 5.62
N LYS A 111 24.46 -24.21 5.70
CA LYS A 111 24.82 -25.00 4.51
C LYS A 111 23.57 -25.44 3.73
N LYS A 112 22.52 -25.90 4.43
CA LYS A 112 21.27 -26.27 3.78
C LYS A 112 20.52 -25.08 3.14
N VAL A 113 20.56 -23.89 3.76
CA VAL A 113 20.07 -22.65 3.14
C VAL A 113 20.76 -22.40 1.81
N ARG A 114 22.09 -22.54 1.76
CA ARG A 114 22.85 -22.31 0.52
C ARG A 114 22.55 -23.35 -0.56
N GLU A 115 22.31 -24.61 -0.21
CA GLU A 115 21.80 -25.63 -1.15
C GLU A 115 20.42 -25.24 -1.71
N VAL A 116 19.48 -24.85 -0.84
CA VAL A 116 18.12 -24.43 -1.24
C VAL A 116 18.17 -23.17 -2.12
N ARG A 117 19.00 -22.17 -1.77
CA ARG A 117 19.18 -20.94 -2.57
C ARG A 117 19.67 -21.27 -3.98
N GLY A 118 20.61 -22.22 -4.13
CA GLY A 118 21.06 -22.68 -5.44
C GLY A 118 19.96 -23.38 -6.25
N GLN A 119 19.18 -24.26 -5.62
CA GLN A 119 18.05 -24.94 -6.27
C GLN A 119 16.96 -23.96 -6.72
N LEU A 120 16.67 -22.92 -5.93
CA LEU A 120 15.74 -21.85 -6.32
C LEU A 120 16.30 -21.00 -7.46
N GLU A 121 17.60 -20.69 -7.46
CA GLU A 121 18.26 -19.94 -8.53
C GLU A 121 18.20 -20.69 -9.86
N GLU A 122 18.48 -22.00 -9.86
CA GLU A 122 18.32 -22.88 -11.03
C GLU A 122 16.88 -22.88 -11.58
N ILE A 123 15.87 -22.97 -10.70
CA ILE A 123 14.45 -22.96 -11.08
C ILE A 123 14.00 -21.58 -11.61
N MET A 124 14.53 -20.48 -11.06
CA MET A 124 14.28 -19.13 -11.57
C MET A 124 14.89 -18.93 -12.96
N GLN A 125 16.13 -19.38 -13.19
CA GLN A 125 16.78 -19.35 -14.50
C GLN A 125 16.01 -20.19 -15.54
N GLN A 126 15.54 -21.39 -15.19
CA GLN A 126 14.70 -22.23 -16.06
C GLN A 126 13.39 -21.54 -16.47
N GLN A 127 12.77 -20.80 -15.54
CA GLN A 127 11.57 -19.98 -15.80
C GLN A 127 11.86 -18.62 -16.46
N ARG A 128 13.14 -18.28 -16.71
CA ARG A 128 13.63 -17.00 -17.24
C ARG A 128 13.34 -15.78 -16.34
N LEU A 129 13.10 -16.02 -15.05
CA LEU A 129 12.92 -14.96 -14.05
C LEU A 129 14.27 -14.30 -13.77
N GLN A 130 14.31 -12.98 -13.73
CA GLN A 130 15.56 -12.24 -13.50
C GLN A 130 15.98 -12.29 -12.01
N VAL A 131 17.27 -12.52 -11.75
CA VAL A 131 17.85 -12.50 -10.40
C VAL A 131 18.60 -11.18 -10.23
N ASN A 132 17.93 -10.22 -9.58
CA ASN A 132 18.41 -8.86 -9.36
C ASN A 132 18.48 -8.61 -7.85
N SER A 133 19.48 -7.83 -7.42
CA SER A 133 19.62 -7.33 -6.05
C SER A 133 19.18 -5.86 -5.99
N ILE A 134 18.40 -5.50 -4.97
CA ILE A 134 18.09 -4.09 -4.67
C ILE A 134 18.94 -3.63 -3.48
N GLY A 135 20.01 -2.87 -3.77
CA GLY A 135 21.18 -2.79 -2.89
C GLY A 135 20.95 -2.25 -1.47
N THR A 136 20.06 -1.27 -1.29
CA THR A 136 19.76 -0.68 0.05
C THR A 136 18.28 -0.33 0.26
N ASP A 137 17.39 -0.65 -0.68
CA ASP A 137 15.95 -0.35 -0.56
C ASP A 137 15.23 -1.52 0.12
N TRP A 138 15.25 -1.50 1.45
CA TRP A 138 14.62 -2.53 2.26
C TRP A 138 13.09 -2.49 2.21
N ASP A 139 12.48 -1.38 1.82
CA ASP A 139 11.02 -1.24 1.73
C ASP A 139 10.45 -2.01 0.54
N VAL A 140 11.18 -2.07 -0.57
CA VAL A 140 10.85 -2.95 -1.69
C VAL A 140 10.90 -4.43 -1.28
N VAL A 141 11.91 -4.83 -0.51
CA VAL A 141 12.00 -6.20 0.06
C VAL A 141 10.84 -6.48 1.03
N ARG A 142 10.49 -5.53 1.90
CA ARG A 142 9.34 -5.64 2.82
C ARG A 142 8.01 -5.71 2.06
N LYS A 143 7.86 -4.97 0.96
CA LYS A 143 6.69 -5.02 0.06
C LYS A 143 6.57 -6.38 -0.64
N ALA A 144 7.68 -6.98 -1.08
CA ALA A 144 7.69 -8.35 -1.62
C ALA A 144 7.30 -9.40 -0.56
N ILE A 145 7.81 -9.30 0.68
CA ILE A 145 7.38 -10.15 1.82
C ILE A 145 5.88 -9.99 2.09
N CYS A 146 5.39 -8.74 2.08
CA CYS A 146 3.97 -8.41 2.21
C CYS A 146 3.12 -9.07 1.10
N ALA A 147 3.63 -9.17 -0.14
CA ALA A 147 2.88 -9.75 -1.25
C ALA A 147 2.58 -11.25 -1.09
N GLY A 148 3.43 -11.99 -0.36
CA GLY A 148 3.14 -13.34 0.13
C GLY A 148 2.24 -13.33 1.37
N TYR A 149 2.66 -12.62 2.42
CA TYR A 149 2.08 -12.74 3.76
C TYR A 149 0.96 -11.75 4.13
N PHE A 150 0.39 -10.99 3.18
CA PHE A 150 -0.78 -10.12 3.41
C PHE A 150 -1.99 -10.84 4.05
N HIS A 151 -2.08 -12.17 3.89
CA HIS A 151 -3.11 -12.98 4.55
C HIS A 151 -2.87 -13.18 6.07
N ASN A 152 -1.59 -13.13 6.47
CA ASN A 152 -1.10 -13.13 7.86
C ASN A 152 -0.77 -11.68 8.31
N ALA A 153 -1.55 -10.70 7.85
CA ALA A 153 -1.40 -9.32 8.31
C ALA A 153 -2.16 -9.08 9.62
N SER A 154 -1.50 -8.45 10.59
CA SER A 154 -2.04 -8.07 11.90
C SER A 154 -1.88 -6.58 12.16
N LYS A 155 -2.81 -6.02 12.94
CA LYS A 155 -2.74 -4.63 13.44
C LYS A 155 -2.59 -4.59 14.95
N LEU A 156 -1.75 -3.67 15.45
CA LEU A 156 -1.59 -3.36 16.87
C LEU A 156 -2.93 -2.93 17.51
N ARG A 157 -3.25 -3.48 18.68
CA ARG A 157 -4.49 -3.25 19.42
C ARG A 157 -4.21 -3.00 20.90
N GLY A 158 -3.69 -1.82 21.20
CA GLY A 158 -3.25 -1.46 22.55
C GLY A 158 -1.79 -1.84 22.77
N ILE A 159 -1.45 -2.28 23.99
CA ILE A 159 -0.06 -2.49 24.40
C ILE A 159 0.37 -3.93 24.10
N GLY A 160 1.09 -4.13 22.99
CA GLY A 160 1.74 -5.40 22.64
C GLY A 160 0.83 -6.56 22.19
N GLU A 161 -0.50 -6.41 22.25
CA GLU A 161 -1.45 -7.26 21.54
C GLU A 161 -1.58 -6.79 20.09
N TYR A 162 -1.45 -7.71 19.15
CA TYR A 162 -1.82 -7.53 17.75
C TYR A 162 -3.03 -8.40 17.43
N VAL A 163 -3.88 -7.99 16.49
CA VAL A 163 -5.02 -8.79 16.01
C VAL A 163 -4.91 -8.97 14.51
N ASN A 164 -4.98 -10.23 14.05
CA ASN A 164 -4.98 -10.55 12.62
C ASN A 164 -6.19 -9.89 11.94
N LEU A 165 -5.93 -9.16 10.85
CA LEU A 165 -6.93 -8.34 10.16
C LEU A 165 -8.07 -9.15 9.53
N ARG A 166 -7.84 -10.44 9.26
CA ARG A 166 -8.80 -11.36 8.65
C ARG A 166 -9.44 -12.30 9.69
N SER A 167 -8.65 -13.10 10.40
CA SER A 167 -9.16 -14.11 11.34
C SER A 167 -9.66 -13.53 12.66
N ARG A 168 -9.28 -12.28 12.99
CA ARG A 168 -9.59 -11.59 14.26
C ARG A 168 -9.05 -12.28 15.51
N ILE A 169 -8.18 -13.27 15.36
CA ILE A 169 -7.44 -13.90 16.45
C ILE A 169 -6.42 -12.89 17.00
N PRO A 170 -6.38 -12.64 18.32
CA PRO A 170 -5.32 -11.87 18.97
C PRO A 170 -4.05 -12.72 19.08
N ALA A 171 -2.89 -12.10 18.95
CA ALA A 171 -1.59 -12.72 19.15
C ALA A 171 -0.56 -11.68 19.62
N ASN A 172 0.46 -12.13 20.34
CA ASN A 172 1.59 -11.29 20.74
C ASN A 172 2.79 -11.49 19.77
N LEU A 173 3.72 -10.55 19.74
CA LEU A 173 5.04 -10.78 19.14
C LEU A 173 5.77 -11.87 19.94
N HIS A 174 6.39 -12.84 19.26
CA HIS A 174 7.24 -13.82 19.95
C HIS A 174 8.47 -13.13 20.58
N PRO A 175 8.89 -13.46 21.83
CA PRO A 175 10.00 -12.76 22.50
C PRO A 175 11.37 -12.82 21.82
N THR A 176 11.55 -13.66 20.80
CA THR A 176 12.79 -13.73 20.00
C THR A 176 12.75 -12.90 18.72
N SER A 177 11.64 -12.19 18.46
CA SER A 177 11.51 -11.28 17.32
C SER A 177 12.35 -10.02 17.56
N SER A 178 13.05 -9.54 16.54
CA SER A 178 13.74 -8.24 16.54
C SER A 178 12.78 -7.08 16.84
N LEU A 179 11.49 -7.20 16.54
CA LEU A 179 10.47 -6.19 16.88
C LEU A 179 10.09 -6.19 18.38
N TYR A 180 10.56 -7.16 19.18
CA TYR A 180 10.27 -7.24 20.60
C TYR A 180 11.19 -6.31 21.40
N GLY A 181 10.62 -5.32 22.08
CA GLY A 181 11.33 -4.49 23.07
C GLY A 181 12.05 -3.25 22.54
N LEU A 182 12.15 -3.03 21.23
CA LEU A 182 12.87 -1.88 20.62
C LEU A 182 12.28 -0.47 20.89
N GLY A 183 11.25 -0.33 21.73
CA GLY A 183 10.58 0.95 22.03
C GLY A 183 9.68 1.49 20.90
N TYR A 184 9.97 1.15 19.64
CA TYR A 184 9.10 1.34 18.49
C TYR A 184 8.22 0.11 18.27
N THR A 185 6.89 0.31 18.22
CA THR A 185 5.91 -0.73 17.89
C THR A 185 5.15 -0.34 16.62
N PRO A 186 5.37 -1.03 15.48
CA PRO A 186 4.69 -0.70 14.22
C PRO A 186 3.19 -1.01 14.29
N ASP A 187 2.36 -0.13 13.71
CA ASP A 187 0.90 -0.31 13.70
C ASP A 187 0.44 -1.56 12.92
N TYR A 188 1.17 -1.93 11.87
CA TYR A 188 0.84 -3.02 10.94
C TYR A 188 2.04 -3.93 10.74
N VAL A 189 1.82 -5.24 10.81
CA VAL A 189 2.84 -6.27 10.61
C VAL A 189 2.31 -7.43 9.78
N VAL A 190 3.21 -8.13 9.08
CA VAL A 190 2.98 -9.49 8.56
C VAL A 190 3.87 -10.48 9.29
N TYR A 191 3.41 -11.72 9.43
CA TYR A 191 4.15 -12.80 10.09
C TYR A 191 4.20 -14.08 9.23
N HIS A 192 5.28 -14.83 9.36
CA HIS A 192 5.46 -16.12 8.67
C HIS A 192 4.47 -17.16 9.21
N GLU A 193 4.54 -17.42 10.52
CA GLU A 193 3.78 -18.45 11.22
C GLU A 193 3.29 -17.98 12.60
N VAL A 194 2.37 -18.74 13.21
CA VAL A 194 1.84 -18.47 14.55
C VAL A 194 1.85 -19.73 15.41
N MET A 195 2.53 -19.66 16.56
CA MET A 195 2.53 -20.74 17.55
C MET A 195 1.33 -20.60 18.48
N TYR A 196 0.54 -21.67 18.55
CA TYR A 196 -0.54 -21.81 19.53
C TYR A 196 0.01 -22.46 20.81
N THR A 197 0.05 -21.70 21.90
CA THR A 197 0.50 -22.18 23.23
C THR A 197 -0.54 -21.82 24.30
N VAL A 198 -0.12 -21.45 25.53
CA VAL A 198 -0.98 -20.74 26.50
C VAL A 198 -1.34 -19.33 26.00
N LYS A 199 -0.55 -18.80 25.06
CA LYS A 199 -0.86 -17.63 24.23
C LYS A 199 -0.44 -17.88 22.79
N GLU A 200 -1.09 -17.19 21.86
CA GLU A 200 -0.75 -17.13 20.45
C GLU A 200 0.45 -16.18 20.24
N TYR A 201 1.53 -16.68 19.63
CA TYR A 201 2.72 -15.90 19.32
C TYR A 201 3.02 -15.90 17.82
N MET A 202 3.10 -14.71 17.23
CA MET A 202 3.54 -14.53 15.84
C MET A 202 5.07 -14.67 15.77
N GLN A 203 5.56 -15.52 14.87
CA GLN A 203 6.99 -15.70 14.60
C GLN A 203 7.38 -15.14 13.23
N THR A 204 8.64 -14.70 13.15
CA THR A 204 9.27 -14.03 12.00
C THR A 204 8.38 -12.93 11.45
N VAL A 205 8.44 -11.77 12.11
CA VAL A 205 7.54 -10.63 11.88
C VAL A 205 8.24 -9.52 11.10
N THR A 206 7.51 -8.84 10.21
CA THR A 206 7.98 -7.66 9.47
C THR A 206 6.94 -6.55 9.57
N ALA A 207 7.38 -5.34 9.91
CA ALA A 207 6.57 -4.13 9.83
C ALA A 207 6.28 -3.75 8.37
N VAL A 208 5.03 -3.45 8.05
CA VAL A 208 4.57 -3.14 6.68
C VAL A 208 3.70 -1.88 6.65
N ASP A 209 3.73 -1.17 5.52
CA ASP A 209 2.82 -0.05 5.28
C ASP A 209 1.38 -0.55 5.01
N PRO A 210 0.33 0.02 5.63
CA PRO A 210 -1.07 -0.29 5.30
C PRO A 210 -1.46 -0.03 3.83
N TYR A 211 -0.78 0.88 3.12
CA TYR A 211 -0.97 1.10 1.69
C TYR A 211 -0.52 -0.11 0.86
N TRP A 212 0.61 -0.75 1.21
CA TRP A 212 1.05 -1.99 0.54
C TRP A 212 0.05 -3.13 0.75
N LEU A 213 -0.53 -3.24 1.94
CA LEU A 213 -1.59 -4.22 2.22
C LEU A 213 -2.82 -3.99 1.32
N ALA A 214 -3.26 -2.74 1.15
CA ALA A 214 -4.37 -2.40 0.27
C ALA A 214 -4.06 -2.64 -1.23
N GLU A 215 -2.83 -2.33 -1.67
CA GLU A 215 -2.35 -2.53 -3.04
C GLU A 215 -2.23 -4.02 -3.40
N LEU A 216 -1.65 -4.83 -2.52
CA LEU A 216 -1.33 -6.25 -2.75
C LEU A 216 -2.49 -7.20 -2.41
N GLY A 217 -3.51 -6.71 -1.71
CA GLY A 217 -4.69 -7.46 -1.29
C GLY A 217 -6.02 -6.68 -1.35
N PRO A 218 -6.37 -6.00 -2.45
CA PRO A 218 -7.54 -5.11 -2.53
C PRO A 218 -8.88 -5.81 -2.29
N MET A 219 -8.95 -7.13 -2.55
CA MET A 219 -10.12 -7.97 -2.24
C MET A 219 -10.32 -8.22 -0.73
N PHE A 220 -9.34 -7.88 0.12
CA PHE A 220 -9.36 -8.09 1.56
C PHE A 220 -9.21 -6.78 2.36
N PHE A 221 -8.53 -5.79 1.78
CA PHE A 221 -8.13 -4.57 2.46
C PHE A 221 -8.50 -3.33 1.64
N SER A 222 -9.14 -2.38 2.30
CA SER A 222 -9.40 -1.05 1.76
C SER A 222 -8.95 0.01 2.77
N VAL A 223 -8.23 1.02 2.29
CA VAL A 223 -7.84 2.17 3.11
C VAL A 223 -9.11 2.98 3.40
N LYS A 224 -9.56 2.92 4.65
CA LYS A 224 -10.54 3.90 5.16
C LYS A 224 -9.74 5.11 5.64
N GLU A 225 -9.75 6.19 4.85
CA GLU A 225 -9.37 7.51 5.37
C GLU A 225 -10.20 7.79 6.64
N SER A 226 -9.56 8.19 7.73
CA SER A 226 -10.32 8.57 8.92
C SER A 226 -11.03 9.90 8.66
N SER A 227 -12.14 10.17 9.36
CA SER A 227 -12.82 11.46 9.23
C SER A 227 -11.91 12.65 9.59
N SER A 228 -10.94 12.43 10.47
CA SER A 228 -9.84 13.35 10.77
C SER A 228 -8.95 13.63 9.56
N ASP A 229 -8.52 12.60 8.83
CA ASP A 229 -7.64 12.73 7.67
C ASP A 229 -8.38 13.38 6.50
N PHE A 230 -9.63 12.98 6.26
CA PHE A 230 -10.51 13.61 5.27
C PHE A 230 -10.65 15.12 5.53
N HIS A 231 -10.91 15.53 6.78
CA HIS A 231 -10.97 16.94 7.14
C HIS A 231 -9.60 17.65 7.11
N ALA A 232 -8.47 16.95 7.29
CA ALA A 232 -7.14 17.54 7.14
C ALA A 232 -6.79 17.80 5.67
N LYS A 233 -7.00 16.78 4.83
CA LYS A 233 -6.83 16.81 3.37
C LYS A 233 -7.73 17.88 2.72
N GLN A 234 -9.00 17.95 3.14
CA GLN A 234 -9.95 18.98 2.70
C GLN A 234 -9.55 20.40 3.14
N ARG A 235 -8.86 20.59 4.28
CA ARG A 235 -8.29 21.89 4.67
C ARG A 235 -7.12 22.26 3.76
N GLN A 236 -6.15 21.35 3.58
CA GLN A 236 -4.99 21.59 2.69
C GLN A 236 -5.43 21.89 1.25
N GLU A 237 -6.42 21.17 0.74
CA GLU A 237 -6.98 21.40 -0.61
C GLU A 237 -7.69 22.75 -0.73
N GLN A 238 -8.43 23.19 0.30
CA GLN A 238 -9.00 24.54 0.35
C GLN A 238 -7.93 25.65 0.49
N GLU A 239 -6.85 25.38 1.20
CA GLU A 239 -5.75 26.33 1.43
C GLU A 239 -4.92 26.49 0.15
N ALA A 240 -4.51 25.39 -0.50
CA ALA A 240 -3.85 25.40 -1.80
C ALA A 240 -4.71 26.06 -2.89
N ARG A 241 -6.02 25.78 -2.91
CA ARG A 241 -6.96 26.44 -3.81
C ARG A 241 -7.05 27.96 -3.54
N ARG A 242 -7.12 28.39 -2.29
CA ARG A 242 -7.10 29.81 -1.92
C ARG A 242 -5.77 30.48 -2.26
N GLN A 243 -4.64 29.76 -2.19
CA GLN A 243 -3.34 30.23 -2.66
C GLN A 243 -3.34 30.47 -4.17
N MET A 244 -3.78 29.50 -4.99
CA MET A 244 -3.86 29.70 -6.44
C MET A 244 -4.85 30.81 -6.82
N GLU A 245 -6.02 30.90 -6.18
CA GLU A 245 -6.99 32.00 -6.39
C GLU A 245 -6.44 33.38 -5.96
N TYR A 246 -5.43 33.43 -5.08
CA TYR A 246 -4.73 34.66 -4.69
C TYR A 246 -3.60 35.01 -5.67
N GLU A 247 -2.74 34.05 -6.04
CA GLU A 247 -1.69 34.24 -7.05
C GLU A 247 -2.26 34.65 -8.41
N GLN A 248 -3.39 34.05 -8.81
CA GLN A 248 -4.07 34.39 -10.05
C GLN A 248 -4.59 35.84 -10.05
N LYS A 249 -5.18 36.30 -8.94
CA LYS A 249 -5.60 37.71 -8.79
C LYS A 249 -4.41 38.67 -8.80
N LEU A 250 -3.34 38.34 -8.08
CA LEU A 250 -2.12 39.15 -8.05
C LEU A 250 -1.52 39.28 -9.46
N ARG A 251 -1.53 38.20 -10.25
CA ARG A 251 -1.11 38.20 -11.65
C ARG A 251 -2.02 39.05 -12.54
N ASP A 252 -3.33 38.91 -12.42
CA ASP A 252 -4.31 39.72 -13.18
C ASP A 252 -4.15 41.23 -12.88
N ASP A 253 -3.95 41.60 -11.60
CA ASP A 253 -3.80 43.00 -11.20
C ASP A 253 -2.45 43.59 -11.60
N LEU A 254 -1.36 42.82 -11.56
CA LEU A 254 -0.07 43.23 -12.15
C LEU A 254 -0.20 43.43 -13.68
N GLU A 255 -0.94 42.56 -14.37
CA GLU A 255 -1.14 42.69 -15.82
C GLU A 255 -2.04 43.90 -16.17
N ARG A 256 -3.01 44.26 -15.30
CA ARG A 256 -3.77 45.51 -15.40
C ARG A 256 -2.89 46.74 -15.17
N GLN A 257 -2.04 46.73 -14.15
CA GLN A 257 -1.12 47.83 -13.85
C GLN A 257 -0.15 48.06 -15.01
N ALA A 258 0.48 47.01 -15.55
CA ALA A 258 1.35 47.12 -16.72
C ALA A 258 0.62 47.73 -17.94
N LYS A 259 -0.62 47.30 -18.20
CA LYS A 259 -1.45 47.88 -19.28
C LYS A 259 -1.87 49.33 -19.04
N GLN A 260 -2.05 49.74 -17.78
CA GLN A 260 -2.28 51.15 -17.43
C GLN A 260 -1.02 51.99 -17.57
N GLU A 261 0.14 51.52 -17.11
CA GLU A 261 1.43 52.22 -17.28
C GLU A 261 1.80 52.35 -18.76
N GLU A 262 1.59 51.31 -19.56
CA GLU A 262 1.80 51.33 -21.02
C GLU A 262 0.86 52.33 -21.72
N ALA A 263 -0.43 52.33 -21.36
CA ALA A 263 -1.39 53.30 -21.87
C ALA A 263 -1.07 54.75 -21.43
N GLU A 264 -0.64 54.97 -20.19
CA GLU A 264 -0.20 56.28 -19.71
C GLU A 264 1.09 56.76 -20.37
N ALA A 265 2.03 55.85 -20.68
CA ALA A 265 3.24 56.15 -21.43
C ALA A 265 2.91 56.54 -22.88
N LEU A 266 1.98 55.82 -23.52
CA LEU A 266 1.42 56.18 -24.83
C LEU A 266 0.78 57.58 -24.80
N VAL A 267 -0.08 57.88 -23.81
CA VAL A 267 -0.67 59.21 -23.64
C VAL A 267 0.39 60.30 -23.40
N ARG A 268 1.44 60.01 -22.60
CA ARG A 268 2.59 60.92 -22.42
C ARG A 268 3.39 61.16 -23.70
N SER A 269 3.40 60.21 -24.63
CA SER A 269 4.07 60.33 -25.93
C SER A 269 3.24 61.04 -27.01
N GLY A 270 1.91 61.08 -26.87
CA GLY A 270 0.95 61.59 -27.88
C GLY A 270 0.93 63.11 -28.10
N GLY A 271 1.97 63.83 -27.69
CA GLY A 271 2.00 65.29 -27.56
C GLY A 271 2.08 66.14 -28.84
N GLN A 272 1.62 65.67 -30.00
CA GLN A 272 1.51 66.52 -31.20
C GLN A 272 0.47 66.02 -32.22
N VAL A 273 -0.56 66.84 -32.48
CA VAL A 273 -1.50 66.67 -33.61
C VAL A 273 -1.76 68.05 -34.23
N VAL A 274 -1.75 68.14 -35.56
CA VAL A 274 -2.00 69.37 -36.34
C VAL A 274 -3.25 69.17 -37.20
N GLU A 275 -4.18 70.12 -37.17
CA GLU A 275 -5.49 70.04 -37.83
C GLU A 275 -5.57 70.93 -39.07
N VAL A 276 -5.96 70.40 -40.24
CA VAL A 276 -6.28 71.20 -41.45
C VAL A 276 -7.40 70.58 -42.31
N GLY A 277 -8.48 71.34 -42.52
CA GLY A 277 -9.08 71.52 -43.86
C GLY A 277 -10.22 70.59 -44.34
N LYS A 278 -11.46 71.09 -44.33
CA LYS A 278 -12.61 70.53 -45.08
C LYS A 278 -12.57 70.89 -46.58
N LYS A 279 -13.09 70.03 -47.46
CA LYS A 279 -13.91 70.44 -48.64
C LYS A 279 -14.79 69.30 -49.21
N ARG A 280 -15.62 69.62 -50.22
CA ARG A 280 -16.85 68.90 -50.63
C ARG A 280 -16.64 67.80 -51.68
N ALA A 281 -17.57 66.84 -51.74
CA ALA A 281 -17.73 65.85 -52.82
C ALA A 281 -18.27 66.46 -54.14
N PRO A 282 -18.27 65.72 -55.27
CA PRO A 282 -19.55 65.12 -55.72
C PRO A 282 -19.51 63.82 -56.59
N ARG A 283 -20.66 63.11 -56.62
CA ARG A 283 -21.34 62.39 -57.75
C ARG A 283 -20.89 61.02 -58.33
N ASP A 284 -21.91 60.14 -58.36
CA ASP A 284 -22.46 59.33 -59.47
C ASP A 284 -21.71 58.13 -60.15
N ASN A 285 -22.45 57.00 -60.17
CA ASN A 285 -22.63 56.02 -61.27
C ASN A 285 -21.67 54.83 -61.58
N LEU A 286 -22.18 53.63 -61.22
CA LEU A 286 -22.68 52.58 -62.15
C LEU A 286 -21.74 51.47 -62.74
N ARG A 287 -22.14 50.20 -62.50
CA ARG A 287 -21.97 48.95 -63.32
C ARG A 287 -20.58 48.32 -63.60
N LYS A 288 -20.31 47.18 -62.92
CA LYS A 288 -20.32 45.75 -63.41
C LYS A 288 -19.61 44.85 -62.36
N LEU A 289 -20.05 43.66 -61.94
CA LEU A 289 -20.77 42.51 -62.52
C LEU A 289 -19.85 41.45 -63.17
N LYS A 290 -19.53 40.40 -62.39
CA LYS A 290 -19.31 38.95 -62.70
C LYS A 290 -18.84 38.27 -61.38
N SER A 291 -19.52 37.25 -60.81
CA SER A 291 -19.64 35.82 -61.21
C SER A 291 -18.29 35.08 -61.20
N SER A 292 -18.12 33.93 -60.56
CA SER A 292 -19.02 33.05 -59.75
C SER A 292 -18.13 32.20 -58.80
N ASP A 293 -18.51 31.21 -57.99
CA ASP A 293 -19.64 30.25 -57.86
C ASP A 293 -19.97 30.02 -56.35
N ALA A 294 -21.11 29.48 -55.86
CA ALA A 294 -21.82 28.20 -56.07
C ALA A 294 -21.15 26.97 -55.37
N THR A 295 -21.83 26.13 -54.56
CA THR A 295 -23.24 26.11 -54.09
C THR A 295 -23.43 25.15 -52.89
N GLU A 296 -24.34 25.49 -51.95
CA GLU A 296 -25.28 24.56 -51.21
C GLU A 296 -24.70 23.38 -50.37
N GLN A 297 -25.42 22.54 -49.59
CA GLN A 297 -26.82 22.35 -49.08
C GLN A 297 -26.65 21.47 -47.79
N GLU A 298 -27.55 21.27 -46.80
CA GLU A 298 -28.80 21.84 -46.24
C GLU A 298 -28.89 21.30 -44.76
N GLU A 299 -29.92 21.28 -43.90
CA GLU A 299 -31.34 21.70 -43.77
C GLU A 299 -31.62 21.90 -42.25
N ARG A 300 -32.85 22.23 -41.83
CA ARG A 300 -33.39 21.95 -40.48
C ARG A 300 -34.90 21.59 -40.51
N PRO A 301 -35.29 20.37 -40.09
CA PRO A 301 -36.69 20.12 -39.72
C PRO A 301 -37.05 20.64 -38.33
N ARG A 302 -38.31 21.06 -38.15
CA ARG A 302 -38.94 21.28 -36.83
C ARG A 302 -39.82 20.07 -36.46
N GLY A 303 -39.78 19.63 -35.20
CA GLY A 303 -40.55 18.46 -34.73
C GLY A 303 -42.04 18.72 -34.42
N LYS A 304 -42.75 17.66 -33.99
CA LYS A 304 -44.14 17.70 -33.47
C LYS A 304 -44.43 16.56 -32.48
N LYS A 305 -45.58 16.68 -31.79
CA LYS A 305 -46.18 15.76 -30.77
C LYS A 305 -46.60 14.41 -31.42
N ALA A 306 -47.01 13.33 -30.72
CA ALA A 306 -47.72 13.22 -29.44
C ALA A 306 -47.76 11.77 -28.85
N SER A 307 -48.38 11.64 -27.65
CA SER A 307 -49.15 10.48 -27.10
C SER A 307 -48.53 9.07 -26.93
N GLY A 308 -48.68 8.51 -25.71
CA GLY A 308 -48.74 7.05 -25.45
C GLY A 308 -50.16 6.48 -25.63
N PRO A 309 -50.66 5.48 -24.85
CA PRO A 309 -50.25 5.07 -23.49
C PRO A 309 -50.26 3.53 -23.22
N SER A 310 -50.42 3.14 -21.95
CA SER A 310 -50.74 1.79 -21.38
C SER A 310 -49.56 0.79 -21.29
N ALA A 311 -49.14 0.35 -20.08
CA ALA A 311 -49.79 -0.52 -19.05
C ALA A 311 -49.64 -2.02 -19.39
N VAL A 312 -49.52 -2.99 -18.47
CA VAL A 312 -49.75 -3.13 -17.00
C VAL A 312 -48.50 -3.85 -16.41
N GLY A 313 -48.07 -3.77 -15.14
CA GLY A 313 -48.60 -3.18 -13.90
C GLY A 313 -48.60 -4.22 -12.75
N ASN A 314 -48.49 -3.76 -11.50
CA ASN A 314 -48.97 -4.41 -10.26
C ASN A 314 -48.19 -5.69 -9.79
N ASP A 315 -48.12 -6.08 -8.50
CA ASP A 315 -48.54 -5.53 -7.19
C ASP A 315 -47.84 -6.38 -6.07
N SER A 316 -47.83 -6.06 -4.77
CA SER A 316 -48.11 -4.83 -4.01
C SER A 316 -47.59 -4.94 -2.56
N ASP A 317 -47.57 -3.80 -1.87
CA ASP A 317 -47.94 -3.56 -0.46
C ASP A 317 -47.49 -4.48 0.69
N SER A 318 -46.74 -3.84 1.58
CA SER A 318 -46.82 -3.99 3.04
C SER A 318 -48.24 -3.85 3.61
N ASP A 319 -48.55 -4.49 4.76
CA ASP A 319 -48.87 -3.67 5.95
C ASP A 319 -48.73 -4.36 7.33
N SER A 320 -48.32 -3.55 8.31
CA SER A 320 -48.79 -3.51 9.72
C SER A 320 -48.45 -4.59 10.78
N ALA A 321 -48.63 -4.15 12.04
CA ALA A 321 -49.16 -4.89 13.19
C ALA A 321 -48.29 -5.84 14.06
N ALA A 322 -47.44 -5.21 14.90
CA ALA A 322 -47.54 -5.27 16.38
C ALA A 322 -47.09 -6.49 17.25
N ALA A 323 -46.90 -6.16 18.55
CA ALA A 323 -46.76 -7.01 19.76
C ALA A 323 -45.42 -7.76 20.00
N LYS A 324 -44.53 -7.27 20.86
CA LYS A 324 -44.71 -7.23 22.33
C LYS A 324 -43.83 -6.20 23.06
N ARG A 325 -44.29 -5.72 24.22
CA ARG A 325 -43.56 -4.81 25.15
C ARG A 325 -43.19 -5.52 26.46
N ARG A 326 -42.03 -5.14 27.02
CA ARG A 326 -41.67 -5.00 28.45
C ARG A 326 -42.16 -6.05 29.49
N ARG A 327 -41.20 -6.69 30.18
CA ARG A 327 -41.05 -6.85 31.66
C ARG A 327 -39.80 -7.72 31.95
N ALA A 328 -39.14 -7.72 33.11
CA ALA A 328 -38.85 -6.67 34.10
C ALA A 328 -37.78 -7.18 35.11
N ALA A 329 -37.06 -6.26 35.76
CA ALA A 329 -36.41 -6.40 37.09
C ALA A 329 -35.64 -7.69 37.46
N GLY A 330 -34.30 -7.66 37.27
CA GLY A 330 -33.32 -7.56 38.37
C GLY A 330 -33.02 -8.75 39.30
N ARG A 331 -31.72 -8.99 39.53
CA ARG A 331 -31.15 -9.37 40.85
C ARG A 331 -29.64 -9.08 40.93
N LYS A 332 -29.22 -8.32 41.95
CA LYS A 332 -27.90 -8.48 42.61
C LYS A 332 -28.08 -9.43 43.80
N PRO A 333 -27.08 -10.24 44.14
CA PRO A 333 -26.30 -9.98 45.37
C PRO A 333 -24.82 -9.78 45.03
N ARG A 334 -24.01 -8.92 45.68
CA ARG A 334 -23.85 -8.54 47.11
C ARG A 334 -22.89 -9.49 47.86
N VAL A 335 -21.61 -9.11 47.81
CA VAL A 335 -20.59 -9.14 48.88
C VAL A 335 -20.49 -10.39 49.78
N ARG A 336 -19.32 -11.04 49.75
CA ARG A 336 -18.64 -11.47 50.99
C ARG A 336 -17.17 -11.05 50.95
N SER A 337 -16.69 -10.56 52.09
CA SER A 337 -15.31 -10.12 52.32
C SER A 337 -14.70 -10.94 53.48
N ALA A 338 -13.47 -11.41 53.29
CA ALA A 338 -12.53 -11.91 54.29
C ALA A 338 -11.13 -11.76 53.65
N TRP A 339 -10.07 -11.21 54.25
CA TRP A 339 -9.81 -10.83 55.65
C TRP A 339 -9.69 -11.99 56.65
N ALA A 340 -8.60 -12.74 56.51
CA ALA A 340 -7.78 -13.36 57.56
C ALA A 340 -6.33 -13.39 56.99
N ALA A 341 -5.37 -12.68 57.60
CA ALA A 341 -4.48 -13.18 58.66
C ALA A 341 -3.54 -14.29 58.14
N ALA A 342 -2.27 -14.00 57.85
CA ALA A 342 -1.14 -13.73 58.78
C ALA A 342 -0.46 -15.04 59.23
N GLY A 343 0.84 -15.11 58.96
CA GLY A 343 1.70 -16.30 59.03
C GLY A 343 2.90 -16.10 58.14
#